data_AF-A0AAJ1UUC7-F1
#
_entry.id   AF-A0AAJ1UUC7-F1
#
_cell.length_a   1.000
_cell.length_b   1.000
_cell.length_c   1.000
_cell.angle_alpha   90.00
_cell.angle_beta   90.00
_cell.angle_gamma   90.00
#
_symmetry.space_group_name_H-M   'P 1'
#
loop_
_entity.id
_entity.type
_entity.pdbx_description
1 polymer ?
#
loop_
_entity_poly.entity_id
_entity_poly.type
_entity_poly.pdbx_seq_one_letter_code
_entity_poly.pdbx_strand_id
1 'polypeptide(L)' 'MSKKSLAKKIKLARIGKVKMAPRWADIRKLGLKRARTRRISVDKIKRWRRTRLRI' A
#
# COMPACT_ATOMS: atom_id res chain seq x y z
N MET A 1 -17.35 18.71 1.49
CA MET A 1 -17.32 17.23 1.50
C MET A 1 -18.63 16.71 2.04
N SER A 2 -19.36 15.85 1.31
CA SER A 2 -20.60 15.27 1.83
C SER A 2 -20.34 14.25 2.95
N LYS A 3 -21.35 13.99 3.78
CA LYS A 3 -21.30 12.93 4.79
C LYS A 3 -21.08 11.57 4.08
N LYS A 4 -19.92 10.95 4.31
CA LYS A 4 -19.61 9.60 3.82
C LYS A 4 -20.19 8.55 4.76
N SER A 5 -20.72 7.47 4.20
CA SER A 5 -21.12 6.29 4.99
C SER A 5 -19.93 5.71 5.76
N LEU A 6 -20.21 5.04 6.88
CA LEU A 6 -19.19 4.43 7.73
C LEU A 6 -18.34 3.42 6.95
N ALA A 7 -18.97 2.57 6.14
CA ALA A 7 -18.29 1.60 5.28
C ALA A 7 -17.26 2.27 4.34
N LYS A 8 -17.62 3.42 3.75
CA LYS A 8 -16.72 4.18 2.88
C LYS A 8 -15.55 4.77 3.66
N LYS A 9 -15.76 5.24 4.89
CA LYS A 9 -14.69 5.73 5.77
C LYS A 9 -13.69 4.61 6.13
N ILE A 10 -14.18 3.42 6.50
CA ILE A 10 -13.33 2.28 6.84
C ILE A 10 -12.47 1.85 5.64
N LYS A 11 -13.06 1.76 4.44
CA LYS A 11 -12.32 1.42 3.21
C LYS A 11 -11.21 2.44 2.91
N LEU A 12 -11.52 3.74 3.00
CA LEU A 12 -10.53 4.81 2.80
C LEU A 12 -9.41 4.77 3.83
N ALA A 13 -9.72 4.55 5.11
CA ALA A 13 -8.73 4.44 6.18
C ALA A 13 -7.79 3.24 5.96
N ARG A 14 -8.34 2.08 5.57
CA ARG A 14 -7.54 0.89 5.24
C ARG A 14 -6.57 1.17 4.10
N ILE A 15 -7.02 1.86 3.05
CA ILE A 15 -6.18 2.19 1.89
C ILE A 15 -5.09 3.20 2.26
N GLY A 16 -5.41 4.20 3.09
CA GLY A 16 -4.41 5.16 3.58
C GLY A 16 -3.30 4.54 4.44
N LYS A 17 -3.56 3.38 5.07
CA LYS A 17 -2.59 2.64 5.87
C LYS A 17 -1.64 1.75 5.05
N VAL A 18 -1.86 1.63 3.73
CA VAL A 18 -1.02 0.81 2.87
C VAL A 18 0.36 1.48 2.71
N LYS A 19 1.37 0.88 3.33
CA LYS A 19 2.77 1.32 3.30
C LYS A 19 3.63 0.28 2.59
N MET A 20 4.83 0.69 2.15
CA MET A 20 5.83 -0.26 1.68
C MET A 20 6.18 -1.25 2.79
N ALA A 21 6.43 -2.50 2.38
CA ALA A 21 6.95 -3.51 3.28
C ALA A 21 8.32 -3.08 3.83
N PRO A 22 8.63 -3.37 5.10
CA PRO A 22 9.95 -3.13 5.67
C PRO A 22 10.99 -4.06 5.05
N ARG A 23 12.26 -3.63 5.03
CA ARG A 23 13.37 -4.33 4.36
C ARG A 23 13.62 -5.73 4.89
N TRP A 24 13.41 -5.97 6.18
CA TRP A 24 13.54 -7.30 6.76
C TRP A 24 12.54 -8.30 6.16
N ALA A 25 11.33 -7.86 5.81
CA ALA A 25 10.31 -8.72 5.20
C ALA A 25 10.68 -9.08 3.75
N ASP A 26 11.28 -8.13 3.01
CA ASP A 26 11.84 -8.39 1.67
C ASP A 26 12.94 -9.46 1.73
N ILE A 27 13.86 -9.32 2.69
CA ILE A 27 14.96 -10.27 2.89
C ILE A 27 14.42 -11.66 3.25
N ARG A 28 13.46 -11.75 4.17
CA ARG A 28 12.88 -13.03 4.61
C ARG A 28 12.18 -13.78 3.48
N LYS A 29 11.55 -13.08 2.53
CA LYS A 29 10.82 -13.71 1.42
C LYS A 29 11.69 -13.98 0.20
N LEU A 30 12.58 -13.06 -0.16
CA LEU A 30 13.31 -13.09 -1.43
C LEU A 30 14.78 -13.53 -1.27
N GLY A 31 15.30 -13.50 -0.04
CA GLY A 31 16.72 -13.66 0.26
C GLY A 31 17.52 -12.37 0.03
N LEU A 32 18.71 -12.31 0.65
CA LEU A 32 19.59 -11.14 0.67
C LEU A 32 19.97 -10.62 -0.73
N LYS A 33 20.32 -11.51 -1.66
CA LYS A 33 20.74 -11.14 -3.03
C LYS A 33 19.61 -10.45 -3.80
N ARG A 34 18.40 -11.00 -3.75
CA ARG A 34 17.24 -10.49 -4.51
C ARG A 34 16.60 -9.28 -3.83
N ALA A 35 16.62 -9.21 -2.50
CA ALA A 35 16.10 -8.05 -1.78
C ALA A 35 16.89 -6.75 -2.06
N ARG A 36 18.13 -6.82 -2.56
CA ARG A 36 18.91 -5.63 -2.99
C ARG A 36 18.22 -4.87 -4.12
N THR A 37 17.60 -5.56 -5.06
CA THR A 37 17.03 -4.97 -6.27
C THR A 37 15.51 -5.10 -6.36
N ARG A 38 14.90 -6.07 -5.66
CA ARG A 38 13.45 -6.31 -5.67
C ARG A 38 12.82 -6.03 -4.30
N ARG A 39 11.57 -5.57 -4.31
CA ARG A 39 10.75 -5.34 -3.11
C ARG A 39 9.38 -5.99 -3.27
N ILE A 40 8.79 -6.43 -2.18
CA ILE A 40 7.50 -7.17 -2.20
C ILE A 40 6.30 -6.28 -2.58
N SER A 41 6.40 -4.96 -2.38
CA SER A 41 5.25 -4.07 -2.45
C SER A 41 5.57 -2.74 -3.14
N VAL A 42 5.91 -2.78 -4.42
CA VAL A 42 6.19 -1.57 -5.21
C VAL A 42 4.90 -0.86 -5.65
N ASP A 43 3.85 -1.62 -6.00
CA ASP A 43 2.65 -1.06 -6.65
C ASP A 43 1.51 -0.66 -5.70
N LYS A 44 1.70 -0.83 -4.38
CA LYS A 44 0.58 -0.67 -3.42
C LYS A 44 0.36 0.76 -2.94
N ILE A 45 1.30 1.68 -3.17
CA ILE A 45 1.13 3.09 -2.80
C ILE A 45 0.29 3.80 -3.87
N LYS A 46 -1.03 3.85 -3.64
CA LYS A 46 -1.93 4.63 -4.50
C LYS A 46 -1.79 6.12 -4.19
N ARG A 47 -1.31 6.90 -5.14
CA ARG A 47 -1.28 8.37 -5.04
C ARG A 47 -2.62 8.94 -5.46
N TRP A 48 -3.22 9.78 -4.62
CA TRP A 48 -4.52 10.41 -4.88
C TRP A 48 -4.57 11.18 -6.20
N ARG A 49 -3.45 11.79 -6.60
CA ARG A 49 -3.34 12.59 -7.84
C ARG A 49 -3.21 11.75 -9.10
N ARG A 50 -2.66 10.53 -9.00
CA ARG A 50 -2.37 9.66 -10.16
C ARG A 50 -3.36 8.50 -10.31
N THR A 51 -4.08 8.16 -9.26
CA THR A 51 -4.91 6.94 -9.22
C THR A 51 -6.28 7.27 -8.64
N ARG A 52 -7.35 6.99 -9.39
CA ARG A 52 -8.71 7.08 -8.88
C ARG A 52 -9.03 5.85 -8.04
N LEU A 53 -9.46 6.05 -6.80
CA LEU A 53 -9.96 4.98 -5.94
C LEU A 53 -11.42 4.68 -6.31
N ARG A 54 -11.68 3.54 -6.95
CA ARG A 54 -13.05 3.03 -7.17
C ARG A 54 -13.60 2.49 -5.85
N ILE A 55 -14.24 3.36 -5.04
CA ILE A 55 -14.82 3.03 -3.71
C ILE A 55 -16.22 3.59 -3.56
#